data_AF-A0A2W7R1X3-F1
#
_entry.id   AF-A0A2W7R1X3-F1
#
_cell.length_a   1.000
_cell.length_b   1.000
_cell.length_c   1.000
_cell.angle_alpha   90.00
_cell.angle_beta   90.00
_cell.angle_gamma   90.00
#
_symmetry.space_group_name_H-M   'P 1'
#
loop_
_entity.id
_entity.type
_entity.pdbx_description
1 polymer ?
#
loop_
_entity_poly.entity_id
_entity_poly.type
_entity_poly.pdbx_seq_one_letter_code
_entity_poly.pdbx_strand_id
1 'polypeptide(L)'
;MWEDDDEDDWDEDDEFDARKEHEKIYKHPLMKKSKDIFRLTRALVGSLDEARKELYGNIMMEDAMVMSAKFAGAESISDYVLKMEKAVIMKVHAKSLNTMTYQLGIEETHAEEHLDLLREAIEEYRLLFIDWQKGFDPNEKNDDGWGIFTD
;
A
#
# COMPACT_ATOMS: atom_id res chain seq x y z
N MET A 1 34.70 -27.78 -13.65
CA MET A 1 35.08 -26.42 -13.27
C MET A 1 33.93 -25.58 -13.77
N TRP A 2 33.11 -25.09 -12.85
CA TRP A 2 32.08 -24.12 -13.18
C TRP A 2 32.82 -22.79 -13.18
N GLU A 3 32.78 -22.07 -14.29
CA GLU A 3 33.35 -20.73 -14.39
C GLU A 3 32.48 -19.82 -13.52
N ASP A 4 33.12 -19.24 -12.51
CA ASP A 4 32.60 -18.16 -11.66
C ASP A 4 32.45 -16.92 -12.55
N ASP A 5 31.37 -16.86 -13.33
CA ASP A 5 31.01 -15.72 -14.16
C ASP A 5 29.73 -15.14 -13.54
N ASP A 6 29.92 -14.30 -12.54
CA ASP A 6 29.00 -13.27 -12.03
C ASP A 6 29.72 -12.59 -10.83
N GLU A 7 30.85 -11.92 -11.10
CA GLU A 7 31.36 -10.89 -10.19
C GLU A 7 30.33 -9.76 -10.18
N ASP A 8 29.54 -9.70 -9.10
CA ASP A 8 28.60 -8.64 -8.73
C ASP A 8 29.30 -7.27 -8.78
N ASP A 9 29.30 -6.64 -9.97
CA ASP A 9 29.79 -5.28 -10.22
C ASP A 9 28.72 -4.25 -9.78
N TRP A 10 28.25 -4.36 -8.54
CA TRP A 10 27.40 -3.36 -7.90
C TRP A 10 28.30 -2.22 -7.40
N ASP A 11 28.41 -1.16 -8.19
CA ASP A 11 29.20 0.03 -7.82
C ASP A 11 28.64 0.70 -6.54
N GLU A 12 29.52 1.23 -5.68
CA GLU A 12 29.15 1.96 -4.45
C GLU A 12 28.19 3.15 -4.72
N ASP A 13 28.28 3.73 -5.93
CA ASP A 13 27.40 4.82 -6.38
C ASP A 13 25.95 4.36 -6.61
N ASP A 14 25.76 3.14 -7.12
CA ASP A 14 24.43 2.54 -7.34
C ASP A 14 23.77 2.18 -5.98
N GLU A 15 24.56 1.70 -5.01
CA GLU A 15 24.08 1.46 -3.65
C GLU A 15 23.65 2.78 -2.97
N PHE A 16 24.37 3.87 -3.22
CA PHE A 16 24.06 5.19 -2.68
C PHE A 16 22.77 5.78 -3.25
N ASP A 17 22.47 5.54 -4.53
CA ASP A 17 21.24 6.02 -5.18
C ASP A 17 20.00 5.21 -4.71
N ALA A 18 20.12 3.88 -4.65
CA ALA A 18 19.05 3.01 -4.17
C ALA A 18 18.60 3.36 -2.73
N ARG A 19 19.56 3.68 -1.85
CA ARG A 19 19.26 4.10 -0.46
C ARG A 19 18.49 5.43 -0.41
N LYS A 20 18.81 6.39 -1.28
CA LYS A 20 18.11 7.69 -1.33
C LYS A 20 16.68 7.56 -1.82
N GLU A 21 16.46 6.81 -2.90
CA GLU A 21 15.11 6.58 -3.41
C GLU A 21 14.26 5.81 -2.39
N HIS A 22 14.84 4.80 -1.74
CA HIS A 22 14.21 4.12 -0.62
C HIS A 22 13.82 5.12 0.49
N GLU A 23 14.74 5.97 0.95
CA GLU A 23 14.44 6.97 1.97
C GLU A 23 13.32 7.94 1.58
N LYS A 24 13.30 8.41 0.33
CA LYS A 24 12.27 9.30 -0.20
C LYS A 24 10.89 8.66 -0.14
N ILE A 25 10.77 7.40 -0.60
CA ILE A 25 9.54 6.61 -0.53
C ILE A 25 9.06 6.47 0.92
N TYR A 26 9.95 6.11 1.84
CA TYR A 26 9.57 5.88 3.24
C TYR A 26 9.34 7.15 4.06
N LYS A 27 9.85 8.30 3.60
CA LYS A 27 9.56 9.62 4.18
C LYS A 27 8.23 10.20 3.68
N HIS A 28 7.70 9.73 2.55
CA HIS A 28 6.48 10.22 1.94
C HIS A 28 5.27 10.10 2.91
N PRO A 29 4.40 11.13 3.01
CA PRO A 29 3.25 11.12 3.91
C PRO A 29 2.30 9.94 3.68
N LEU A 30 2.03 9.59 2.43
CA LEU A 30 1.14 8.48 2.08
C LEU A 30 1.70 7.12 2.58
N MET A 31 3.00 6.88 2.41
CA MET A 31 3.67 5.66 2.91
C MET A 31 3.62 5.57 4.43
N LYS A 32 3.89 6.68 5.13
CA LYS A 32 3.77 6.73 6.59
C LYS A 32 2.35 6.38 7.03
N LYS A 33 1.34 6.97 6.38
CA LYS A 33 -0.06 6.69 6.69
C LYS A 33 -0.44 5.23 6.39
N SER A 34 0.03 4.63 5.30
CA SER A 34 -0.15 3.18 5.04
C SER A 34 0.42 2.31 6.17
N LYS A 35 1.60 2.65 6.66
CA LYS A 35 2.22 1.90 7.78
C LYS A 35 1.46 2.09 9.09
N ASP A 36 0.91 3.27 9.34
CA ASP A 36 0.07 3.52 10.50
C ASP A 36 -1.23 2.70 10.44
N ILE A 37 -1.88 2.66 9.27
CA ILE A 37 -3.03 1.78 9.01
C ILE A 37 -2.66 0.33 9.28
N PHE A 38 -1.53 -0.16 8.77
CA PHE A 38 -1.07 -1.53 9.03
C PHE A 38 -0.90 -1.84 10.52
N ARG A 39 -0.35 -0.90 11.30
CA ARG A 39 -0.18 -1.05 12.75
C ARG A 39 -1.53 -1.08 13.48
N LEU A 40 -2.45 -0.18 13.11
CA LEU A 40 -3.81 -0.12 13.67
C LEU A 40 -4.57 -1.40 13.35
N THR A 41 -4.52 -1.87 12.11
CA THR A 41 -5.12 -3.13 11.69
C THR A 41 -4.54 -4.31 12.46
N ARG A 42 -3.22 -4.38 12.64
CA ARG A 42 -2.59 -5.44 13.44
C ARG A 42 -3.06 -5.43 14.90
N ALA A 43 -3.18 -4.26 15.50
CA ALA A 43 -3.68 -4.11 16.86
C ALA A 43 -5.15 -4.56 16.97
N LEU A 44 -6.00 -4.12 16.04
CA LEU A 44 -7.40 -4.52 15.96
C LEU A 44 -7.53 -6.04 15.80
N VAL A 45 -6.88 -6.64 14.82
CA VAL A 45 -6.90 -8.09 14.59
C VAL A 45 -6.39 -8.86 15.80
N GLY A 46 -5.39 -8.33 16.52
CA GLY A 46 -4.88 -8.91 17.76
C GLY A 46 -5.85 -8.83 18.94
N SER A 47 -6.84 -7.94 18.91
CA SER A 47 -7.88 -7.80 19.93
C SER A 47 -9.14 -8.61 19.65
N LEU A 48 -9.30 -9.16 18.45
CA LEU A 48 -10.45 -9.99 18.09
C LEU A 48 -10.37 -11.37 18.79
N ASP A 49 -11.53 -11.99 19.02
CA ASP A 49 -11.57 -13.41 19.36
C ASP A 49 -11.07 -14.28 18.19
N GLU A 50 -10.74 -15.53 18.49
CA GLU A 50 -10.13 -16.42 17.51
C GLU A 50 -11.05 -16.71 16.31
N ALA A 51 -12.37 -16.78 16.49
CA ALA A 51 -13.29 -17.06 15.38
C ALA A 51 -13.27 -15.92 14.35
N ARG A 52 -13.33 -14.67 14.81
CA ARG A 52 -13.27 -13.48 13.94
C ARG A 52 -11.90 -13.26 13.36
N LYS A 53 -10.85 -13.53 14.13
CA LYS A 53 -9.47 -13.44 13.66
C LYS A 53 -9.17 -14.45 12.56
N GLU A 54 -9.67 -15.69 12.66
CA GLU A 54 -9.56 -16.68 11.58
C GLU A 54 -10.35 -16.26 10.33
N LEU A 55 -11.55 -15.68 10.52
CA LEU A 55 -12.42 -15.31 9.40
C LEU A 55 -11.96 -14.05 8.66
N TYR A 56 -11.51 -13.02 9.39
CA TYR A 56 -11.23 -11.69 8.84
C TYR A 56 -9.76 -11.28 8.92
N GLY A 57 -9.00 -11.81 9.89
CA GLY A 57 -7.69 -11.29 10.24
C GLY A 57 -6.69 -11.29 9.07
N ASN A 58 -6.64 -12.38 8.31
CA ASN A 58 -5.75 -12.48 7.15
C ASN A 58 -6.10 -11.46 6.06
N ILE A 59 -7.40 -11.30 5.76
CA ILE A 59 -7.88 -10.37 4.72
C ILE A 59 -7.57 -8.93 5.13
N MET A 60 -7.83 -8.56 6.39
CA MET A 60 -7.53 -7.21 6.89
C MET A 60 -6.03 -6.91 6.85
N MET A 61 -5.19 -7.86 7.27
CA MET A 61 -3.74 -7.70 7.25
C MET A 61 -3.18 -7.60 5.83
N GLU A 62 -3.71 -8.39 4.89
CA GLU A 62 -3.36 -8.31 3.48
C GLU A 62 -3.72 -6.94 2.90
N ASP A 63 -4.97 -6.48 3.11
CA ASP A 63 -5.42 -5.19 2.61
C ASP A 63 -4.51 -4.04 3.07
N ALA A 64 -4.18 -4.01 4.36
CA ALA A 64 -3.31 -2.98 4.92
C ALA A 64 -1.87 -3.07 4.39
N MET A 65 -1.34 -4.28 4.18
CA MET A 65 0.01 -4.48 3.66
C MET A 65 0.13 -4.06 2.20
N VAL A 66 -0.82 -4.46 1.36
CA VAL A 66 -0.81 -4.19 -0.10
C VAL A 66 -0.77 -2.70 -0.40
N MET A 67 -1.46 -1.86 0.38
CA MET A 67 -1.45 -0.41 0.22
C MET A 67 -0.02 0.17 0.23
N SER A 68 0.82 -0.24 1.18
CA SER A 68 2.21 0.22 1.26
C SER A 68 3.11 -0.37 0.17
N ALA A 69 2.93 -1.66 -0.15
CA ALA A 69 3.73 -2.34 -1.16
C ALA A 69 3.50 -1.76 -2.57
N LYS A 70 2.24 -1.49 -2.92
CA LYS A 70 1.88 -0.91 -4.22
C LYS A 70 2.28 0.56 -4.34
N PHE A 71 2.25 1.33 -3.25
CA PHE A 71 2.82 2.68 -3.23
C PHE A 71 4.31 2.65 -3.56
N ALA A 72 5.09 1.85 -2.83
CA ALA A 72 6.53 1.76 -3.07
C ALA A 72 6.84 1.37 -4.53
N GLY A 73 6.13 0.36 -5.04
CA GLY A 73 6.29 -0.06 -6.43
C GLY A 73 5.78 0.95 -7.47
N ALA A 74 4.97 1.94 -7.10
CA ALA A 74 4.49 2.99 -8.00
C ALA A 74 5.48 4.17 -8.05
N GLU A 75 6.10 4.50 -6.92
CA GLU A 75 7.13 5.53 -6.84
C GLU A 75 8.42 5.14 -7.57
N SER A 76 8.71 3.84 -7.68
CA SER A 76 9.89 3.33 -8.40
C SER A 76 9.73 3.24 -9.92
N ILE A 77 8.63 3.74 -10.48
CA ILE A 77 8.31 3.65 -11.92
C ILE A 77 7.93 5.06 -12.43
N SER A 78 8.22 5.37 -13.68
CA SER A 78 7.75 6.59 -14.35
C SER A 78 6.39 6.38 -15.02
N ASP A 79 6.24 5.25 -15.71
CA ASP A 79 5.08 4.87 -16.51
C ASP A 79 3.72 5.14 -15.84
N TYR A 80 2.92 5.96 -16.52
CA TYR A 80 1.62 6.41 -16.06
C TYR A 80 0.61 5.27 -15.91
N VAL A 81 0.57 4.33 -16.86
CA VAL A 81 -0.40 3.24 -16.86
C VAL A 81 -0.15 2.35 -15.65
N LEU A 82 1.10 1.90 -15.46
CA LEU A 82 1.50 1.08 -14.31
C LEU A 82 1.29 1.79 -12.96
N LYS A 83 1.50 3.11 -12.90
CA LYS A 83 1.19 3.92 -11.71
C LYS A 83 -0.31 3.91 -11.41
N MET A 84 -1.13 4.14 -12.42
CA MET A 84 -2.59 4.14 -12.28
C MET A 84 -3.13 2.77 -11.86
N GLU A 85 -2.60 1.68 -12.40
CA GLU A 85 -2.97 0.32 -11.99
C GLU A 85 -2.65 0.06 -10.51
N LYS A 86 -1.44 0.40 -10.07
CA LYS A 86 -1.05 0.27 -8.66
C LYS A 86 -1.94 1.13 -7.76
N ALA A 87 -2.27 2.35 -8.19
CA ALA A 87 -3.19 3.23 -7.49
C ALA A 87 -4.59 2.62 -7.37
N VAL A 88 -5.11 1.98 -8.42
CA VAL A 88 -6.39 1.24 -8.37
C VAL A 88 -6.33 0.12 -7.34
N ILE A 89 -5.27 -0.70 -7.34
CA ILE A 89 -5.11 -1.79 -6.36
C ILE A 89 -5.10 -1.21 -4.94
N MET A 90 -4.31 -0.16 -4.68
CA MET A 90 -4.28 0.52 -3.37
C MET A 90 -5.67 0.98 -2.93
N LYS A 91 -6.44 1.59 -3.85
CA LYS A 91 -7.81 2.06 -3.58
C LYS A 91 -8.77 0.91 -3.26
N VAL A 92 -8.67 -0.21 -3.98
CA VAL A 92 -9.51 -1.38 -3.75
C VAL A 92 -9.26 -1.95 -2.36
N HIS A 93 -8.00 -2.16 -1.97
CA HIS A 93 -7.67 -2.68 -0.64
C HIS A 93 -8.04 -1.69 0.48
N ALA A 94 -7.83 -0.38 0.29
CA ALA A 94 -8.27 0.62 1.28
C ALA A 94 -9.80 0.59 1.49
N LYS A 95 -10.58 0.44 0.41
CA LYS A 95 -12.05 0.31 0.49
C LYS A 95 -12.49 -1.01 1.12
N SER A 96 -11.81 -2.11 0.80
CA SER A 96 -12.06 -3.42 1.39
C SER A 96 -11.84 -3.39 2.91
N LEU A 97 -10.69 -2.86 3.34
CA LEU A 97 -10.37 -2.69 4.76
C LEU A 97 -11.40 -1.83 5.48
N ASN A 98 -11.77 -0.68 4.89
CA ASN A 98 -12.80 0.19 5.46
C ASN A 98 -14.13 -0.55 5.62
N THR A 99 -14.54 -1.32 4.62
CA THR A 99 -15.78 -2.12 4.65
C THR A 99 -15.75 -3.15 5.77
N MET A 100 -14.62 -3.84 5.96
CA MET A 100 -14.46 -4.78 7.07
C MET A 100 -14.56 -4.11 8.44
N THR A 101 -14.11 -2.86 8.59
CA THR A 101 -14.32 -2.14 9.86
C THR A 101 -15.80 -1.98 10.20
N TYR A 102 -16.67 -1.75 9.22
CA TYR A 102 -18.12 -1.65 9.46
C TYR A 102 -18.74 -3.01 9.76
N GLN A 103 -18.31 -4.05 9.05
CA GLN A 103 -18.73 -5.42 9.31
C GLN A 103 -18.45 -5.83 10.77
N LEU A 104 -17.21 -5.62 11.26
CA LEU A 104 -16.84 -5.91 12.64
C LEU A 104 -17.57 -5.05 13.68
N GLY A 105 -17.99 -3.84 13.30
CA GLY A 105 -18.80 -2.97 14.17
C GLY A 105 -20.22 -3.48 14.36
N ILE A 106 -20.83 -4.07 13.32
CA ILE A 106 -22.17 -4.68 13.41
C ILE A 106 -22.15 -5.92 14.31
N GLU A 107 -21.02 -6.59 14.42
CA GLU A 107 -20.86 -7.83 15.18
C GLU A 107 -20.60 -7.64 16.69
N GLU A 108 -20.69 -6.40 17.21
CA GLU A 108 -20.54 -6.06 18.65
C GLU A 108 -19.23 -6.56 19.26
N THR A 109 -18.11 -6.33 18.55
CA THR A 109 -16.77 -6.82 18.89
C THR A 109 -16.12 -6.16 20.12
N HIS A 110 -16.78 -5.21 20.78
CA HIS A 110 -16.24 -4.38 21.88
C HIS A 110 -14.93 -3.63 21.50
N ALA A 111 -14.65 -3.50 20.20
CA ALA A 111 -13.45 -2.85 19.66
C ALA A 111 -13.76 -1.50 18.98
N GLU A 112 -14.85 -0.84 19.38
CA GLU A 112 -15.38 0.37 18.71
C GLU A 112 -14.32 1.48 18.57
N GLU A 113 -13.56 1.77 19.62
CA GLU A 113 -12.49 2.78 19.57
C GLU A 113 -11.40 2.41 18.55
N HIS A 114 -11.03 1.12 18.44
CA HIS A 114 -10.06 0.67 17.45
C HIS A 114 -10.60 0.76 16.02
N LEU A 115 -11.89 0.48 15.83
CA LEU A 115 -12.55 0.59 14.53
C LEU A 115 -12.62 2.06 14.07
N ASP A 116 -12.98 2.98 14.96
CA ASP A 116 -13.07 4.40 14.64
C ASP A 116 -11.70 5.01 14.32
N LEU A 117 -10.67 4.68 15.11
CA LEU A 117 -9.29 5.09 14.82
C LEU A 117 -8.81 4.59 13.45
N LEU A 118 -9.15 3.34 13.09
CA LEU A 118 -8.78 2.78 11.79
C LEU A 118 -9.54 3.46 10.64
N ARG A 119 -10.83 3.76 10.81
CA ARG A 119 -11.64 4.49 9.81
C ARG A 119 -11.12 5.90 9.58
N GLU A 120 -10.78 6.62 10.65
CA GLU A 120 -10.18 7.95 10.56
C GLU A 120 -8.85 7.90 9.79
N ALA A 121 -7.96 6.97 10.14
CA ALA A 121 -6.69 6.79 9.44
C ALA A 121 -6.87 6.47 7.94
N ILE A 122 -7.87 5.67 7.58
CA ILE A 122 -8.21 5.37 6.19
C ILE A 122 -8.73 6.61 5.45
N GLU A 123 -9.50 7.47 6.12
CA GLU A 123 -9.97 8.71 5.51
C GLU A 123 -8.82 9.71 5.29
N GLU A 124 -7.93 9.87 6.26
CA GLU A 124 -6.70 10.65 6.09
C GLU A 124 -5.84 10.11 4.94
N TYR A 125 -5.70 8.78 4.86
CA TYR A 125 -5.02 8.12 3.75
C TYR A 125 -5.67 8.44 2.41
N ARG A 126 -7.00 8.44 2.33
CA ARG A 126 -7.74 8.77 1.10
C ARG A 126 -7.43 10.19 0.62
N LEU A 127 -7.32 11.15 1.53
CA LEU A 127 -6.97 12.53 1.20
C LEU A 127 -5.52 12.63 0.66
N LEU A 128 -4.57 11.97 1.33
CA LEU A 128 -3.18 11.90 0.87
C LEU A 128 -3.06 11.18 -0.49
N PHE A 129 -3.85 10.15 -0.71
CA PHE A 129 -3.88 9.36 -1.94
C PHE A 129 -4.40 10.18 -3.13
N ILE A 130 -5.41 11.04 -2.91
CA ILE A 130 -5.90 11.97 -3.92
C ILE A 130 -4.83 13.00 -4.27
N ASP A 131 -4.11 13.52 -3.27
CA ASP A 131 -3.06 14.50 -3.52
C ASP A 131 -1.89 13.89 -4.30
N TRP A 132 -1.46 12.68 -3.91
CA TRP A 132 -0.41 11.92 -4.59
C TRP A 132 -0.69 11.69 -6.08
N GLN A 133 -1.90 11.29 -6.46
CA GLN A 133 -2.26 11.05 -7.86
C GLN A 133 -2.13 12.29 -8.76
N LYS A 134 -2.21 13.51 -8.20
CA LYS A 134 -2.03 14.75 -8.99
C LYS A 134 -0.60 14.87 -9.54
N GLY A 135 0.35 14.14 -8.97
CA GLY A 135 1.73 14.11 -9.43
C GLY A 135 2.00 13.17 -10.60
N PHE A 136 0.99 12.44 -11.10
CA PHE A 136 1.18 11.52 -12.22
C PHE A 136 1.22 12.27 -13.54
N ASP A 137 2.22 11.99 -14.38
CA ASP A 137 2.34 12.60 -15.70
C ASP A 137 1.71 11.69 -16.77
N PRO A 138 0.55 12.06 -17.36
CA PRO A 138 -0.10 11.26 -18.40
C PRO A 138 0.66 11.22 -19.73
N ASN A 139 1.71 12.03 -19.90
CA ASN A 139 2.55 11.99 -21.10
C ASN A 139 3.54 10.83 -21.08
N GLU A 140 3.91 10.32 -19.90
CA GLU A 140 4.78 9.15 -19.73
C GLU A 140 3.97 7.84 -19.80
N LYS A 141 3.12 7.71 -20.82
CA LYS A 141 2.26 6.53 -20.99
C LYS A 141 2.83 5.55 -22.03
N ASN A 142 3.03 4.30 -21.63
CA ASN A 142 3.26 3.19 -22.55
C ASN A 142 2.02 2.31 -22.61
N ASP A 143 1.59 1.96 -23.82
CA ASP A 143 0.49 1.03 -24.03
C ASP A 143 0.98 -0.40 -23.77
N ASP A 144 0.37 -1.07 -22.79
CA ASP A 144 0.68 -2.45 -22.41
C ASP A 144 -0.22 -3.49 -23.13
N GLY A 145 -1.12 -3.03 -23.99
CA GLY A 145 -2.03 -3.86 -24.77
C GLY A 145 -3.32 -4.29 -24.06
N TRP A 146 -3.55 -3.85 -22.81
CA TRP A 146 -4.78 -4.16 -22.06
C TRP A 146 -5.86 -3.08 -22.18
N GLY A 147 -5.51 -1.89 -22.71
CA GLY A 147 -6.47 -0.83 -23.02
C GLY A 147 -7.04 -0.12 -21.78
N ILE A 148 -6.31 -0.11 -20.67
CA ILE A 148 -6.70 0.60 -19.45
C ILE A 148 -5.77 1.80 -19.27
N PHE A 149 -6.33 3.01 -19.12
CA PHE A 149 -5.59 4.27 -18.96
C PHE A 149 -4.78 4.74 -20.19
N THR A 150 -5.09 4.23 -21.38
CA THR A 150 -4.38 4.52 -22.63
C THR A 150 -4.98 5.66 -23.47
N ASP A 151 -6.26 6.00 -23.23
CA ASP A 151 -7.07 6.92 -24.06
C ASP A 151 -6.85 8.41 -23.76
#